data_AF-A0A4Y8SM71-F1
#
_entry.id   AF-A0A4Y8SM71-F1
#
_cell.length_a   1.000
_cell.length_b   1.000
_cell.length_c   1.000
_cell.angle_alpha   90.00
_cell.angle_beta   90.00
_cell.angle_gamma   90.00
#
_symmetry.space_group_name_H-M   'P 1'
#
loop_
_entity.id
_entity.type
_entity.pdbx_description
1 polymer ?
#
loop_
_entity_poly.entity_id
_entity_poly.type
_entity_poly.pdbx_seq_one_letter_code
_entity_poly.pdbx_strand_id
1 'polypeptide(L)'
;MAGYPNIYTNEELEALRKRELEQNIRRLAEEEAERQALLTAERVCENARESNCWVYDPDTKTWYSPEEFLVAYSRYFAGHPLFSRVQLRNPVDGLNAGYKQLERLHTRLLAFTQRVMAYYAKKA
;
A
#
# COMPACT_ATOMS: atom_id res chain seq x y z
N MET A 1 -5.46 42.44 -41.84
CA MET A 1 -5.54 41.38 -40.81
C MET A 1 -4.24 41.42 -40.02
N ALA A 2 -4.26 42.04 -38.83
CA ALA A 2 -3.07 42.06 -37.96
C ALA A 2 -3.05 40.76 -37.15
N GLY A 3 -2.16 39.84 -37.53
CA GLY A 3 -1.85 38.68 -36.69
C GLY A 3 -1.06 39.17 -35.48
N TYR A 4 -1.60 39.01 -34.28
CA TYR A 4 -0.87 39.32 -33.06
C TYR A 4 0.36 38.41 -32.97
N PRO A 5 1.55 38.95 -32.65
CA PRO A 5 2.76 38.14 -32.54
C PRO A 5 2.57 37.11 -31.41
N ASN A 6 2.97 35.87 -31.69
CA ASN A 6 3.01 34.83 -30.68
C ASN A 6 4.03 35.24 -29.61
N ILE A 7 3.54 35.54 -28.40
CA ILE A 7 4.31 36.21 -27.33
C ILE A 7 5.40 35.29 -26.74
N TYR A 8 5.31 33.98 -27.02
CA TYR A 8 6.25 32.98 -26.54
C TYR A 8 6.66 32.03 -27.65
N THR A 9 7.95 31.69 -27.66
CA THR A 9 8.49 30.56 -28.43
C THR A 9 7.97 29.23 -27.87
N ASN A 10 8.03 28.16 -28.67
CA ASN A 10 7.63 26.83 -28.20
C ASN A 10 8.46 26.37 -26.99
N GLU A 11 9.74 26.73 -26.93
CA GLU A 11 10.63 26.43 -25.80
C GLU A 11 10.19 27.17 -24.52
N GLU A 12 9.77 28.43 -24.63
CA GLU A 12 9.25 29.19 -23.50
C GLU A 12 7.91 28.65 -22.99
N LEU A 13 7.04 28.19 -23.90
CA LEU A 13 5.78 27.52 -23.55
C LEU A 13 6.02 26.19 -22.83
N GLU A 14 6.99 25.40 -23.27
CA GLU A 14 7.38 24.16 -22.59
C GLU A 14 7.98 24.41 -21.22
N ALA A 15 8.85 25.42 -21.09
CA ALA A 15 9.42 25.82 -19.81
C ALA A 15 8.35 26.31 -18.81
N LEU A 16 7.35 27.06 -19.29
CA LEU A 16 6.19 27.49 -18.48
C LEU A 16 5.38 26.29 -17.98
N ARG A 17 5.00 25.38 -18.88
CA ARG A 17 4.26 24.16 -18.51
C ARG A 17 5.01 23.30 -17.50
N LYS A 18 6.33 23.18 -17.67
CA LYS A 18 7.18 22.44 -16.72
C LYS A 18 7.17 23.09 -15.34
N ARG A 19 7.30 24.41 -15.26
CA ARG A 19 7.24 25.15 -13.98
C ARG A 19 5.88 25.02 -13.32
N GLU A 20 4.79 25.15 -14.07
CA GLU A 20 3.43 24.94 -13.56
C GLU A 20 3.23 23.52 -13.02
N LEU A 21 3.72 22.52 -13.76
CA LEU A 21 3.68 21.13 -13.32
C LEU A 21 4.47 20.92 -12.03
N GLU A 22 5.68 21.47 -11.93
CA GLU A 22 6.51 21.40 -10.72
C GLU A 22 5.83 22.07 -9.52
N GLN A 23 5.20 23.22 -9.71
CA GLN A 23 4.43 23.90 -8.67
C GLN A 23 3.23 23.07 -8.22
N ASN A 24 2.50 22.48 -9.16
CA ASN A 24 1.37 21.61 -8.85
C ASN A 24 1.82 20.35 -8.08
N ILE A 25 2.93 19.73 -8.47
CA ILE A 25 3.49 18.56 -7.74
C ILE A 25 3.84 18.94 -6.30
N ARG A 26 4.50 20.09 -6.10
CA ARG A 26 4.84 20.56 -4.74
C ARG A 26 3.61 20.78 -3.88
N ARG A 27 2.60 21.47 -4.41
CA ARG A 27 1.33 21.70 -3.70
C ARG A 27 0.65 20.39 -3.33
N LEU A 28 0.58 19.43 -4.26
CA LEU A 28 -0.03 18.13 -3.98
C LEU A 28 0.74 17.36 -2.89
N ALA A 29 2.07 17.43 -2.89
CA ALA A 29 2.89 16.80 -1.86
C ALA A 29 2.70 17.45 -0.48
N GLU A 30 2.56 18.78 -0.43
CA GLU A 30 2.25 19.52 0.80
C GLU A 30 0.86 19.15 1.35
N GLU A 31 -0.16 19.14 0.48
CA GLU A 31 -1.52 18.71 0.85
C GLU A 31 -1.56 17.26 1.36
N GLU A 32 -0.78 16.37 0.75
CA GLU A 32 -0.67 14.98 1.18
C GLU A 32 0.03 14.85 2.53
N ALA A 33 1.11 15.60 2.76
CA ALA A 33 1.82 15.61 4.03
C ALA A 33 0.94 16.15 5.17
N GLU A 34 0.16 17.20 4.92
CA GLU A 34 -0.82 17.73 5.87
C GLU A 34 -1.91 16.69 6.20
N ARG A 35 -2.45 16.01 5.16
CA ARG A 35 -3.41 14.91 5.38
C ARG A 35 -2.81 13.80 6.22
N GLN A 36 -1.57 13.40 5.94
CA GLN A 36 -0.87 12.35 6.69
C GLN A 36 -0.63 12.76 8.15
N ALA A 37 -0.27 14.02 8.41
CA ALA A 37 -0.08 14.55 9.76
C ALA A 37 -1.36 14.54 10.62
N LEU A 38 -2.54 14.52 9.98
CA LEU A 38 -3.84 14.47 10.65
C LEU A 38 -4.40 13.05 10.80
N LEU A 39 -3.74 12.02 10.26
CA LEU A 39 -4.23 10.65 10.39
C LEU A 39 -4.17 10.18 11.83
N THR A 40 -5.25 9.55 12.28
CA THR A 40 -5.34 8.87 13.59
C THR A 40 -5.77 7.41 13.38
N ALA A 41 -5.68 6.61 14.45
CA ALA A 41 -6.19 5.24 14.42
C ALA A 41 -7.69 5.21 14.10
N GLU A 42 -8.47 6.12 14.69
CA GLU A 42 -9.90 6.28 14.44
C GLU A 42 -10.16 6.53 12.96
N ARG A 43 -9.42 7.48 12.35
CA ARG A 43 -9.63 7.83 10.95
C ARG A 43 -9.28 6.69 9.99
N VAL A 44 -8.20 5.96 10.28
CA VAL A 44 -7.85 4.76 9.51
C VAL A 44 -8.97 3.72 9.60
N CYS A 45 -9.52 3.50 10.79
CA CYS A 45 -10.59 2.53 10.99
C CYS A 45 -11.92 2.96 10.36
N GLU A 46 -12.27 4.25 10.39
CA GLU A 46 -13.42 4.79 9.66
C GLU A 46 -13.30 4.51 8.16
N ASN A 47 -12.18 4.91 7.55
CA ASN A 47 -11.92 4.70 6.13
C ASN A 47 -11.98 3.20 5.77
N ALA A 48 -11.46 2.33 6.65
CA ALA A 48 -11.51 0.88 6.48
C ALA A 48 -12.96 0.36 6.45
N ARG A 49 -13.81 0.81 7.38
CA ARG A 49 -15.23 0.42 7.43
C ARG A 49 -16.01 0.93 6.23
N GLU A 50 -15.84 2.19 5.87
CA GLU A 50 -16.49 2.80 4.71
C GLU A 50 -16.14 2.07 3.40
N SER A 51 -14.90 1.59 3.31
CA SER A 51 -14.41 0.87 2.12
C SER A 51 -14.60 -0.65 2.21
N ASN A 52 -15.26 -1.17 3.26
CA ASN A 52 -15.38 -2.60 3.55
C ASN A 52 -14.04 -3.36 3.47
N CYS A 53 -13.00 -2.75 4.02
CA CYS A 53 -11.62 -3.22 4.00
C CYS A 53 -11.08 -3.47 5.42
N TRP A 54 -9.99 -4.21 5.49
CA TRP A 54 -9.20 -4.43 6.71
C TRP A 54 -7.87 -3.70 6.63
N VAL A 55 -7.25 -3.50 7.78
CA VAL A 55 -5.97 -2.80 7.88
C VAL A 55 -4.85 -3.83 7.80
N TYR A 56 -3.99 -3.69 6.80
CA TYR A 56 -2.81 -4.51 6.63
C TYR A 56 -1.55 -3.69 6.89
N ASP A 57 -0.73 -4.13 7.85
CA ASP A 57 0.59 -3.57 8.08
C ASP A 57 1.64 -4.33 7.23
N PRO A 58 2.20 -3.71 6.18
CA PRO A 58 3.20 -4.35 5.34
C PRO A 58 4.55 -4.54 6.04
N ASP A 59 4.87 -3.83 7.11
CA ASP A 59 6.16 -4.02 7.80
C ASP A 59 6.13 -5.27 8.65
N THR A 60 5.08 -5.44 9.45
CA THR A 60 4.90 -6.62 10.32
C THR A 60 4.23 -7.79 9.61
N LYS A 61 3.71 -7.58 8.39
CA LYS A 61 2.89 -8.54 7.63
C LYS A 61 1.63 -8.99 8.38
N THR A 62 1.10 -8.12 9.23
CA THR A 62 -0.05 -8.41 10.10
C THR A 62 -1.33 -7.83 9.54
N TRP A 63 -2.43 -8.56 9.71
CA TRP A 63 -3.79 -8.11 9.41
C TRP A 63 -4.51 -7.73 10.69
N TYR A 64 -5.29 -6.66 10.62
CA TYR A 64 -6.17 -6.22 11.68
C TYR A 64 -7.55 -5.93 11.09
N SER A 65 -8.59 -6.37 11.78
CA SER A 65 -9.89 -5.73 11.64
C SER A 65 -9.81 -4.26 12.10
N PRO A 66 -10.73 -3.39 11.66
CA PRO A 66 -10.77 -2.00 12.14
C PRO A 66 -10.84 -1.91 13.68
N GLU A 67 -11.55 -2.83 14.33
CA GLU A 67 -11.69 -2.85 15.79
C GLU A 67 -10.39 -3.25 16.48
N GLU A 68 -9.71 -4.30 16.01
CA GLU A 68 -8.41 -4.73 16.55
C GLU A 68 -7.35 -3.64 16.41
N PHE A 69 -7.32 -2.98 15.24
CA PHE A 69 -6.38 -1.90 14.98
C PHE A 69 -6.59 -0.72 15.94
N LEU A 70 -7.85 -0.33 16.16
CA LEU A 70 -8.19 0.76 17.06
C LEU A 70 -7.78 0.43 18.51
N VAL A 71 -8.05 -0.79 18.98
CA VAL A 71 -7.64 -1.24 20.32
C VAL A 71 -6.12 -1.19 20.46
N ALA A 72 -5.38 -1.63 19.45
CA ALA A 72 -3.93 -1.67 19.49
C ALA A 72 -3.28 -0.28 19.42
N TYR A 73 -3.84 0.65 18.65
CA TYR A 73 -3.15 1.88 18.26
C TYR A 73 -3.88 3.19 18.58
N SER A 74 -5.05 3.17 19.24
CA SER A 74 -5.80 4.38 19.66
C SER A 74 -5.00 5.36 20.52
N ARG A 75 -3.98 4.88 21.24
CA ARG A 75 -3.13 5.75 22.09
C ARG A 75 -2.02 6.46 21.34
N TYR A 76 -1.85 6.19 20.04
CA TYR A 76 -0.79 6.80 19.26
C TYR A 76 -1.20 8.22 18.87
N PHE A 77 -0.22 9.12 18.80
CA PHE A 77 -0.46 10.52 18.44
C PHE A 77 -0.85 10.66 16.95
N ALA A 78 -1.61 11.72 16.62
CA ALA A 78 -1.98 12.01 15.24
C ALA A 78 -0.74 12.21 14.35
N GLY A 79 -0.77 11.66 13.14
CA GLY A 79 0.38 11.69 12.22
C GLY A 79 1.48 10.70 12.58
N HIS A 80 1.23 9.75 13.48
CA HIS A 80 2.19 8.68 13.73
C HIS A 80 2.51 7.94 12.42
N PRO A 81 3.80 7.67 12.09
CA PRO A 81 4.22 7.10 10.80
C PRO A 81 3.51 5.80 10.40
N LEU A 82 3.09 5.02 11.41
CA LEU A 82 2.28 3.82 11.23
C LEU A 82 1.00 4.06 10.42
N PHE A 83 0.29 5.17 10.65
CA PHE A 83 -0.98 5.43 9.97
C PHE A 83 -0.81 5.70 8.48
N SER A 84 0.35 6.21 8.07
CA SER A 84 0.67 6.44 6.66
C SER A 84 1.16 5.18 5.94
N ARG A 85 1.73 4.20 6.68
CA ARG A 85 2.28 2.97 6.09
C ARG A 85 1.22 1.88 5.88
N VAL A 86 0.22 1.82 6.75
CA VAL A 86 -0.79 0.76 6.72
C VAL A 86 -1.65 0.88 5.47
N GLN A 87 -2.13 -0.27 5.01
CA GLN A 87 -2.85 -0.36 3.75
C GLN A 87 -4.25 -0.90 4.01
N LEU A 88 -5.24 -0.25 3.45
CA LEU A 88 -6.61 -0.75 3.46
C LEU A 88 -6.78 -1.74 2.32
N ARG A 89 -7.12 -2.98 2.65
CA ARG A 89 -7.21 -4.08 1.67
C ARG A 89 -8.45 -4.91 1.91
N ASN A 90 -8.97 -5.54 0.85
CA ASN A 90 -10.05 -6.50 0.98
C ASN A 90 -9.54 -7.74 1.76
N PRO A 91 -10.18 -8.11 2.89
CA PRO A 91 -9.74 -9.25 3.68
C PRO A 91 -9.82 -10.59 2.93
N VAL A 92 -10.75 -10.72 1.98
CA VAL A 92 -10.91 -11.93 1.15
C VAL A 92 -9.68 -12.16 0.27
N ASP A 93 -9.09 -11.09 -0.27
CA ASP A 93 -7.85 -11.18 -1.04
C ASP A 93 -6.69 -11.64 -0.16
N GLY A 94 -6.66 -11.19 1.10
CA GLY A 94 -5.71 -11.65 2.11
C GLY A 94 -5.81 -13.15 2.38
N LEU A 95 -7.03 -13.65 2.60
CA LEU A 95 -7.30 -15.08 2.79
C LEU A 95 -6.87 -15.90 1.58
N ASN A 96 -7.26 -15.48 0.38
CA ASN A 96 -6.91 -16.15 -0.87
C ASN A 96 -5.39 -16.21 -1.08
N ALA A 97 -4.66 -15.13 -0.75
CA ALA A 97 -3.21 -15.11 -0.80
C ALA A 97 -2.60 -16.11 0.20
N GLY A 98 -3.14 -16.17 1.42
CA GLY A 98 -2.73 -17.14 2.45
C GLY A 98 -2.91 -18.59 2.00
N TYR A 99 -4.08 -18.93 1.45
CA TYR A 99 -4.35 -20.28 0.93
C TYR A 99 -3.38 -20.66 -0.21
N LYS A 100 -3.12 -19.74 -1.14
CA LYS A 100 -2.12 -19.96 -2.21
C LYS A 100 -0.72 -20.22 -1.66
N GLN A 101 -0.33 -19.54 -0.56
CA GLN A 101 0.97 -19.79 0.07
C GLN A 101 1.02 -21.16 0.75
N LEU A 102 -0.05 -21.54 1.47
CA LEU A 102 -0.15 -22.85 2.10
C LEU A 102 -0.10 -23.97 1.07
N GLU A 103 -0.81 -23.84 -0.04
CA GLU A 103 -0.78 -24.80 -1.14
C GLU A 103 0.65 -24.96 -1.69
N ARG A 104 1.34 -23.85 -1.98
CA ARG A 104 2.74 -23.87 -2.43
C ARG A 104 3.67 -24.58 -1.44
N LEU A 105 3.50 -24.31 -0.14
CA LEU A 105 4.28 -24.97 0.91
C LEU A 105 3.98 -26.47 0.97
N HIS A 106 2.71 -26.85 0.88
CA HIS A 106 2.28 -28.24 0.86
C HIS A 106 2.86 -29.00 -0.33
N THR A 107 2.79 -28.45 -1.55
CA THR A 107 3.39 -29.04 -2.75
C THR A 107 4.90 -29.25 -2.59
N ARG A 108 5.61 -28.26 -2.04
CA ARG A 108 7.06 -28.36 -1.78
C ARG A 108 7.39 -29.45 -0.77
N LEU A 109 6.58 -29.56 0.29
CA LEU A 109 6.75 -30.61 1.30
C LEU A 109 6.54 -32.00 0.69
N LEU A 110 5.47 -32.20 -0.09
CA LEU A 110 5.21 -33.48 -0.76
C LEU A 110 6.36 -33.88 -1.69
N ALA A 111 6.85 -32.95 -2.51
CA ALA A 111 7.98 -33.20 -3.42
C ALA A 111 9.25 -33.57 -2.64
N PHE A 112 9.50 -32.91 -1.50
CA PHE A 112 10.63 -33.24 -0.63
C PHE A 112 10.48 -34.64 -0.02
N THR A 113 9.32 -34.98 0.51
CA THR A 113 9.03 -36.31 1.07
C THR A 113 9.23 -37.41 0.04
N GLN A 114 8.73 -37.23 -1.20
CA GLN A 114 8.93 -38.19 -2.28
C GLN A 114 10.42 -38.39 -2.59
N ARG A 115 11.21 -37.32 -2.64
CA ARG A 115 12.67 -37.40 -2.85
C ARG A 115 13.38 -38.17 -1.73
N VAL A 116 13.00 -37.92 -0.47
CA VAL A 116 13.56 -38.63 0.68
C VAL A 116 13.24 -40.12 0.61
N MET A 117 11.97 -40.48 0.38
CA MET A 117 11.55 -41.87 0.27
C MET A 117 12.25 -42.59 -0.88
N ALA A 118 12.35 -41.95 -2.06
CA ALA A 118 13.05 -42.52 -3.21
C ALA A 118 14.55 -42.74 -2.95
N TYR A 119 15.21 -41.88 -2.18
CA TYR A 119 16.61 -42.06 -1.82
C TYR A 119 16.81 -43.29 -0.93
N TYR A 120 15.99 -43.45 0.11
CA TYR A 120 16.12 -44.59 1.02
C TYR A 120 15.63 -45.91 0.41
N ALA A 121 14.63 -45.88 -0.47
CA ALA A 121 14.18 -47.07 -1.19
C ALA A 121 15.23 -47.65 -2.14
N LYS A 122 16.14 -46.83 -2.68
CA LYS A 122 17.28 -47.28 -3.51
C LYS A 122 18.43 -47.88 -2.70
N LYS A 123 18.43 -47.67 -1.38
CA LYS A 123 19.51 -48.08 -0.47
C LYS A 123 19.17 -49.36 0.30
N ALA A 124 17.91 -49.80 0.25
CA ALA A 124 17.42 -51.08 0.76
C ALA A 124 17.52 -52.14 -0.36
#